data_AF-Q5JD11-F1
#
_entry.id   AF-Q5JD11-F1
#
_cell.length_a   1.000
_cell.length_b   1.000
_cell.length_c   1.000
_cell.angle_alpha   90.00
_cell.angle_beta   90.00
_cell.angle_gamma   90.00
#
_symmetry.space_group_name_H-M   'P 1'
#
loop_
_entity.id
_entity.type
_entity.pdbx_description
1 polymer ?
#
loop_
_entity_poly.entity_id
_entity_poly.type
_entity_poly.pdbx_seq_one_letter_code
_entity_poly.pdbx_strand_id
1 'polypeptide(L)'
;MSEEWYYWDIDLRDGWAIVLARTEEEAIETLRKEVQDLYCDEIGEWVEEVLTKEKPRPVKFARPLEGKKITEPELYELAVSPYC
;
A
#
# COMPACT_ATOMS: atom_id res chain seq x y z
N MET A 1 22.84 -2.15 -10.63
CA MET A 1 21.50 -1.83 -11.15
C MET A 1 20.86 -0.95 -10.11
N SER A 2 20.46 0.27 -10.45
CA SER A 2 19.75 1.13 -9.50
C SER A 2 18.36 0.55 -9.29
N GLU A 3 18.04 0.11 -8.08
CA GLU A 3 16.68 -0.33 -7.76
C GLU A 3 15.77 0.90 -7.80
N GLU A 4 14.93 0.99 -8.83
CA GLU A 4 13.97 2.08 -8.97
C GLU A 4 12.76 1.82 -8.08
N TRP A 5 12.46 2.79 -7.21
CA TRP A 5 11.33 2.77 -6.29
C TRP A 5 10.20 3.62 -6.85
N TYR A 6 8.96 3.18 -6.64
CA TYR A 6 7.77 3.88 -7.10
C TYR A 6 6.74 3.97 -5.99
N TYR A 7 6.00 5.08 -5.98
CA TYR A 7 4.75 5.16 -5.24
C TYR A 7 3.64 4.50 -6.04
N TRP A 8 2.91 3.62 -5.36
CA TRP A 8 1.79 2.85 -5.88
C TRP A 8 0.53 3.28 -5.16
N ASP A 9 -0.42 3.83 -5.91
CA ASP A 9 -1.76 4.14 -5.42
C ASP A 9 -2.65 2.91 -5.58
N ILE A 10 -3.29 2.48 -4.51
CA ILE A 10 -4.14 1.30 -4.43
C ILE A 10 -5.51 1.76 -3.96
N ASP A 11 -6.49 1.76 -4.85
CA ASP A 11 -7.89 2.04 -4.54
C ASP A 11 -8.51 0.83 -3.82
N LEU A 12 -9.00 1.04 -2.60
CA LEU A 12 -9.57 0.01 -1.72
C LEU A 12 -11.10 0.17 -1.56
N ARG A 13 -11.80 0.74 -2.56
CA ARG A 13 -13.26 1.01 -2.56
C ARG A 13 -13.69 2.08 -1.56
N ASP A 14 -13.57 1.79 -0.27
CA ASP A 14 -13.96 2.68 0.85
C ASP A 14 -12.73 3.36 1.48
N GLY A 15 -11.60 3.31 0.78
CA GLY A 15 -10.34 3.91 1.17
C GLY A 15 -9.32 3.83 0.05
N TRP A 16 -8.11 4.29 0.32
CA TRP A 16 -6.97 4.15 -0.59
C TRP A 16 -5.68 3.99 0.22
N ALA A 17 -4.69 3.36 -0.39
CA ALA A 17 -3.36 3.21 0.19
C ALA A 17 -2.29 3.66 -0.80
N ILE A 18 -1.28 4.37 -0.31
CA ILE A 18 -0.04 4.62 -1.04
C ILE A 18 1.03 3.72 -0.46
N VAL A 19 1.62 2.88 -1.32
CA VAL A 19 2.72 2.00 -0.95
C VAL A 19 3.95 2.34 -1.77
N LEU A 20 5.11 2.30 -1.13
CA LEU A 20 6.39 2.50 -1.76
C LEU A 20 7.02 1.14 -2.02
N ALA A 21 7.17 0.77 -3.29
CA ALA A 21 7.66 -0.55 -3.67
C ALA A 21 8.31 -0.54 -5.07
N ARG A 22 9.05 -1.61 -5.41
CA ARG A 22 9.67 -1.74 -6.73
C ARG A 22 8.69 -2.32 -7.77
N THR A 23 7.79 -3.20 -7.35
CA THR A 23 6.82 -3.89 -8.20
C THR A 23 5.38 -3.80 -7.67
N GLU A 24 4.39 -4.13 -8.51
CA GLU A 24 2.97 -4.23 -8.11
C GLU A 24 2.77 -5.30 -7.02
N GLU A 25 3.43 -6.44 -7.17
CA GLU A 25 3.35 -7.57 -6.24
C GLU A 25 3.85 -7.16 -4.86
N GLU A 26 5.04 -6.54 -4.80
CA GLU A 26 5.57 -6.01 -3.55
C GLU A 26 4.67 -4.95 -2.93
N ALA A 27 4.01 -4.10 -3.73
CA ALA A 27 3.10 -3.11 -3.20
C ALA A 27 1.92 -3.76 -2.45
N ILE A 28 1.33 -4.81 -3.03
CA ILE A 28 0.22 -5.56 -2.42
C ILE A 28 0.68 -6.34 -1.18
N GLU A 29 1.83 -7.02 -1.26
CA GLU A 29 2.38 -7.76 -0.12
C GLU A 29 2.73 -6.84 1.06
N THR A 30 3.29 -5.66 0.76
CA THR A 30 3.63 -4.65 1.77
C THR A 30 2.36 -4.09 2.41
N LEU A 31 1.32 -3.77 1.62
CA LEU A 31 0.04 -3.33 2.16
C LEU A 31 -0.55 -4.36 3.12
N ARG A 32 -0.61 -5.63 2.70
CA ARG A 32 -1.13 -6.73 3.53
C ARG A 32 -0.39 -6.83 4.87
N LYS A 33 0.95 -6.85 4.81
CA LYS A 33 1.80 -7.02 5.99
C LYS A 33 1.69 -5.82 6.94
N GLU A 34 1.91 -4.61 6.43
CA GLU A 34 1.97 -3.39 7.25
C GLU A 34 0.61 -3.06 7.86
N VAL A 35 -0.51 -3.35 7.18
CA VAL A 35 -1.84 -3.15 7.77
C VAL A 35 -2.10 -4.12 8.91
N GLN A 36 -1.74 -5.39 8.77
CA GLN A 36 -1.86 -6.38 9.84
C GLN A 36 -0.97 -6.06 11.05
N ASP A 37 0.21 -5.47 10.82
CA ASP A 37 1.16 -5.13 11.89
C ASP A 37 0.83 -3.81 12.61
N LEU A 38 0.31 -2.80 11.89
CA LEU A 38 0.18 -1.42 12.39
C LEU A 38 -1.25 -1.00 12.76
N TYR A 39 -2.27 -1.63 12.19
CA TYR A 39 -3.67 -1.26 12.37
C TYR A 39 -4.42 -2.29 13.21
N CYS A 40 -5.65 -1.97 13.62
CA CYS A 40 -6.50 -2.93 14.32
C CYS A 40 -6.90 -4.09 13.41
N ASP A 41 -7.24 -5.22 14.03
CA ASP A 41 -7.66 -6.44 13.32
C ASP A 41 -8.79 -6.18 12.32
N GLU A 42 -9.75 -5.31 12.65
CA GLU A 42 -10.89 -4.96 11.78
C GLU A 42 -10.43 -4.35 10.44
N ILE A 43 -9.46 -3.42 10.47
CA ILE A 43 -8.90 -2.83 9.26
C ILE A 43 -8.06 -3.85 8.49
N GLY A 44 -7.29 -4.69 9.20
CA GLY A 44 -6.53 -5.79 8.58
C GLY A 44 -7.41 -6.80 7.83
N GLU A 45 -8.51 -7.23 8.46
CA GLU A 45 -9.49 -8.14 7.86
C GLU A 45 -10.18 -7.49 6.66
N TRP A 46 -10.56 -6.21 6.77
CA TRP A 46 -11.16 -5.46 5.66
C TRP A 46 -10.22 -5.35 4.46
N VAL A 47 -8.95 -4.98 4.65
CA VAL A 47 -7.97 -4.91 3.57
C VAL A 47 -7.79 -6.28 2.91
N GLU A 48 -7.65 -7.36 3.69
CA GLU A 48 -7.49 -8.70 3.13
C GLU A 48 -8.70 -9.13 2.30
N GLU A 49 -9.90 -8.78 2.76
CA GLU A 49 -11.13 -9.02 2.02
C GLU A 49 -11.14 -8.29 0.66
N VAL A 50 -10.81 -6.99 0.65
CA VAL A 50 -10.74 -6.18 -0.57
C VAL A 50 -9.69 -6.74 -1.53
N LEU A 51 -8.49 -7.03 -1.02
CA LEU A 51 -7.40 -7.61 -1.81
C LEU A 51 -7.79 -8.96 -2.45
N THR A 52 -8.55 -9.78 -1.74
CA THR A 52 -8.98 -11.10 -2.21
C THR A 52 -10.14 -11.03 -3.20
N LYS A 53 -11.19 -10.26 -2.87
CA LYS A 53 -12.44 -10.20 -3.65
C LYS A 53 -12.33 -9.28 -4.86
N GLU A 54 -11.71 -8.12 -4.69
CA GLU A 54 -11.71 -7.06 -5.71
C GLU A 54 -10.44 -7.06 -6.54
N LYS A 55 -9.32 -7.53 -5.96
CA LYS A 55 -8.01 -7.57 -6.60
C LYS A 55 -7.65 -6.21 -7.20
N PRO A 56 -7.58 -5.16 -6.36
CA PRO A 56 -7.27 -3.82 -6.83
C PRO A 56 -5.91 -3.82 -7.53
N ARG A 57 -5.79 -3.00 -8.58
CA ARG A 57 -4.55 -2.90 -9.35
C ARG A 57 -3.79 -1.66 -8.90
N PRO A 58 -2.58 -1.81 -8.34
CA PRO A 58 -1.75 -0.67 -8.00
C PRO A 58 -1.44 0.17 -9.24
N VAL A 59 -1.58 1.49 -9.13
CA VAL A 59 -1.27 2.44 -10.20
C VAL A 59 -0.02 3.22 -9.81
N LYS A 60 1.02 3.19 -10.66
CA LYS A 60 2.20 4.03 -10.48
C LYS A 60 1.79 5.50 -10.60
N PHE A 61 2.19 6.32 -9.64
CA PHE A 61 2.06 7.77 -9.78
C PHE A 61 3.36 8.50 -9.46
N ALA A 62 3.57 9.62 -10.15
CA ALA A 62 4.81 10.38 -10.10
C ALA A 62 4.79 11.36 -8.93
N ARG A 63 5.23 10.90 -7.76
CA ARG A 63 5.61 11.76 -6.64
C ARG A 63 7.13 11.73 -6.47
N PRO A 64 7.80 12.89 -6.34
CA PRO A 64 9.24 12.90 -6.09
C PRO A 64 9.54 12.15 -4.79
N LEU A 65 10.52 11.25 -4.83
CA LEU A 65 11.11 10.64 -3.64
C LEU A 65 11.95 11.73 -2.97
N GLU A 66 11.32 12.62 -2.20
CA GLU A 66 11.95 13.81 -1.59
C GLU A 66 13.03 13.43 -0.57
N GLY A 67 14.24 13.07 -1.04
CA GLY A 67 15.40 12.78 -0.19
C GLY A 67 15.25 11.56 0.73
N LYS A 68 14.15 10.82 0.66
CA LYS A 68 13.97 9.57 1.40
C LYS A 68 15.00 8.53 0.93
N LYS A 69 15.80 8.02 1.86
CA LYS A 69 16.61 6.81 1.65
C LYS A 69 15.71 5.61 1.85
N ILE A 70 15.24 5.04 0.76
CA ILE A 70 14.33 3.90 0.77
C ILE A 70 15.19 2.65 0.61
N THR A 71 15.17 1.80 1.63
CA THR A 71 15.92 0.55 1.67
C THR A 71 15.02 -0.68 1.62
N GLU A 72 13.74 -0.50 1.93
CA GLU A 72 12.72 -1.55 1.95
C GLU A 72 11.35 -0.98 1.54
N PRO A 73 10.41 -1.83 1.08
CA PRO A 73 9.05 -1.42 0.83
C PRO A 73 8.34 -0.97 2.11
N GLU A 74 7.53 0.10 2.02
CA GLU A 74 6.80 0.63 3.17
C GLU A 74 5.39 1.08 2.76
N LEU A 75 4.43 0.91 3.67
CA LEU A 75 3.14 1.59 3.59
C LEU A 75 3.36 3.07 3.92
N TYR A 76 3.20 3.93 2.94
CA TYR A 76 3.42 5.37 3.11
C TYR A 76 2.21 6.04 3.74
N GLU A 77 1.01 5.69 3.28
CA GLU A 77 -0.24 6.28 3.73
C GLU A 77 -1.39 5.29 3.52
N LEU A 78 -2.31 5.26 4.47
CA LEU A 78 -3.58 4.55 4.35
C LEU A 78 -4.67 5.53 4.80
N ALA A 79 -5.60 5.82 3.90
CA ALA A 79 -6.76 6.62 4.20
C ALA A 79 -8.00 5.74 4.06
N VAL A 80 -8.64 5.46 5.18
CA VAL A 80 -9.88 4.69 5.24
C VAL A 80 -11.02 5.61 5.67
N SER A 81 -12.14 5.55 4.95
CA SER A 81 -13.39 6.17 5.40
C SER A 81 -13.77 5.52 6.74
N PRO A 82 -14.30 6.27 7.73
CA PRO A 82 -14.12 5.97 9.15
C PRO A 82 -14.77 4.63 9.55
N TYR A 83 -13.92 3.62 9.64
CA TYR A 83 -14.11 2.39 10.40
C TYR A 83 -12.89 2.18 11.32
N CYS A 84 -12.50 3.25 12.03
CA CYS A 84 -11.83 3.24 13.33
C CYS A 84 -11.68 4.68 13.86
#